data_AF-A0A6N9SKU7-F1
#
_entry.id   AF-A0A6N9SKU7-F1
#
_cell.length_a   1.000
_cell.length_b   1.000
_cell.length_c   1.000
_cell.angle_alpha   90.00
_cell.angle_beta   90.00
_cell.angle_gamma   90.00
#
_symmetry.space_group_name_H-M   'P 1'
#
loop_
_entity.id
_entity.type
_entity.pdbx_description
1 polymer ?
#
loop_
_entity_poly.entity_id
_entity_poly.type
_entity_poly.pdbx_seq_one_letter_code
_entity_poly.pdbx_strand_id
1 'polypeptide(L)'
;MMRAAMKNRVVRSWLAGSLLSAMVTLAHGAALDPELQKVADQGKDLFTHANFSGNGQVCESCHLHGGVGPGQRPDGKSIPSLSNAAAVFPRYKANAGQVFTLQDQIRGCVGMALQGKPPAYGSDELTALTVYVTSLAQGKSIDMGGKPQ
;
A
#
# COMPACT_ATOMS: atom_id res chain seq x y z
N MET A 1 -28.76 20.93 81.50
CA MET A 1 -28.48 21.83 80.37
C MET A 1 -27.06 21.53 79.88
N MET A 2 -26.96 20.89 78.72
CA MET A 2 -25.74 20.26 78.20
C MET A 2 -24.83 21.26 77.49
N ARG A 3 -23.53 20.94 77.56
CA ARG A 3 -22.37 21.63 76.97
C ARG A 3 -22.47 21.78 75.44
N ALA A 4 -21.85 22.82 74.89
CA ALA A 4 -21.16 22.72 73.61
C ALA A 4 -19.94 23.64 73.61
N ALA A 5 -18.76 23.02 73.56
CA ALA A 5 -17.47 23.66 73.42
C ALA A 5 -16.91 23.36 72.02
N MET A 6 -16.30 24.38 71.42
CA MET A 6 -15.03 24.34 70.66
C MET A 6 -14.83 23.38 69.47
N LYS A 7 -14.42 24.03 68.36
CA LYS A 7 -13.20 23.80 67.54
C LYS A 7 -13.32 23.11 66.17
N ASN A 8 -12.75 23.88 65.23
CA ASN A 8 -11.91 23.50 64.09
C ASN A 8 -12.54 22.94 62.80
N ARG A 9 -12.41 23.78 61.77
CA ARG A 9 -12.03 23.43 60.39
C ARG A 9 -11.29 22.11 60.32
N VAL A 10 -11.75 21.20 59.46
CA VAL A 10 -11.10 20.73 58.23
C VAL A 10 -12.10 19.80 57.55
N VAL A 11 -12.60 20.14 56.35
CA VAL A 11 -12.94 19.12 55.36
C VAL A 11 -12.51 19.61 53.98
N ARG A 12 -11.75 18.74 53.33
CA ARG A 12 -10.96 18.92 52.11
C ARG A 12 -11.84 19.07 50.87
N SER A 13 -11.42 19.98 49.99
CA SER A 13 -11.63 19.96 48.54
C SER A 13 -11.13 18.64 47.95
N TRP A 14 -11.90 18.02 47.03
CA TRP A 14 -11.39 17.33 45.84
C TRP A 14 -12.49 17.30 44.75
N LEU A 15 -12.44 18.33 43.92
CA LEU A 15 -12.63 18.39 42.46
C LEU A 15 -13.31 17.21 41.73
N ALA A 16 -14.30 17.62 40.94
CA ALA A 16 -15.00 16.90 39.88
C ALA A 16 -14.14 15.90 39.10
N GLY A 17 -14.58 14.63 39.09
CA GLY A 17 -14.09 13.60 38.17
C GLY A 17 -14.52 13.93 36.74
N SER A 18 -13.57 14.46 35.95
CA SER A 18 -13.70 14.52 34.50
C SER A 18 -13.56 13.13 33.92
N LEU A 19 -14.67 12.54 33.50
CA LEU A 19 -14.70 11.41 32.58
C LEU A 19 -14.30 11.91 31.19
N LEU A 20 -13.00 12.06 30.94
CA LEU A 20 -12.49 12.11 29.57
C LEU A 20 -12.49 10.67 29.02
N SER A 21 -13.63 10.25 28.49
CA SER A 21 -13.65 9.18 27.49
C SER A 21 -12.89 9.69 26.28
N ALA A 22 -11.60 9.38 26.20
CA ALA A 22 -10.85 9.52 24.96
C ALA A 22 -11.43 8.53 23.95
N MET A 23 -12.36 9.00 23.12
CA MET A 23 -12.73 8.33 21.89
C MET A 23 -11.49 8.34 20.99
N VAL A 24 -10.69 7.28 21.07
CA VAL A 24 -9.68 6.97 20.06
C VAL A 24 -10.46 6.65 18.80
N THR A 25 -10.60 7.64 17.92
CA THR A 25 -11.00 7.41 16.54
C THR A 25 -9.93 6.52 15.91
N LEU A 26 -10.28 5.28 15.61
CA LEU A 26 -9.49 4.45 14.71
C LEU A 26 -9.58 5.11 13.33
N ALA A 27 -8.62 5.97 13.03
CA ALA A 27 -8.42 6.52 11.70
C ALA A 27 -8.19 5.34 10.74
N HIS A 28 -9.15 5.10 9.86
CA HIS A 28 -8.98 4.17 8.76
C HIS A 28 -8.09 4.87 7.73
N GLY A 29 -6.84 4.41 7.63
CA GLY A 29 -5.81 4.97 6.75
C GLY A 29 -4.70 5.66 7.53
N ALA A 30 -3.96 4.91 8.36
CA ALA A 30 -2.68 5.42 8.83
C ALA A 30 -1.78 5.69 7.60
N ALA A 31 -1.15 6.86 7.57
CA ALA A 31 -0.08 7.15 6.62
C ALA A 31 0.98 6.03 6.70
N LEU A 32 1.62 5.71 5.57
CA LEU A 32 2.69 4.71 5.56
C LEU A 32 3.80 5.12 6.55
N ASP A 33 4.49 4.12 7.10
CA ASP A 33 5.76 4.34 7.77
C ASP A 33 6.69 5.20 6.88
N PRO A 34 7.43 6.19 7.42
CA PRO A 34 8.22 7.09 6.60
C PRO A 34 9.28 6.40 5.73
N GLU A 35 9.89 5.30 6.20
CA GLU A 35 10.86 4.55 5.38
C GLU A 35 10.13 3.76 4.28
N LEU A 36 8.95 3.18 4.58
CA LEU A 36 8.10 2.57 3.55
C LEU A 36 7.65 3.60 2.50
N GLN A 37 7.31 4.82 2.91
CA GLN A 37 6.93 5.89 1.98
C GLN A 37 8.09 6.24 1.04
N LYS A 38 9.30 6.40 1.58
CA LYS A 38 10.50 6.67 0.77
C LYS A 38 10.77 5.56 -0.25
N VAL A 39 10.61 4.30 0.13
CA VAL A 39 10.78 3.16 -0.80
C VAL A 39 9.64 3.11 -1.83
N ALA A 40 8.41 3.46 -1.44
CA ALA A 40 7.30 3.60 -2.38
C ALA A 40 7.55 4.71 -3.40
N ASP A 41 8.13 5.84 -2.98
CA ASP A 41 8.49 6.96 -3.86
C ASP A 41 9.58 6.54 -4.87
N GLN A 42 10.59 5.79 -4.42
CA GLN A 42 11.58 5.17 -5.34
C GLN A 42 10.92 4.20 -6.33
N GLY A 43 9.97 3.39 -5.87
CA GLY A 43 9.23 2.48 -6.73
C GLY A 43 8.38 3.20 -7.76
N LYS A 44 7.79 4.35 -7.38
CA LYS A 44 7.06 5.24 -8.29
C LYS A 44 7.98 5.85 -9.35
N ASP A 45 9.16 6.32 -8.96
CA ASP A 45 10.15 6.84 -9.91
C ASP A 45 10.54 5.78 -10.95
N LEU A 46 10.86 4.56 -10.50
CA LEU A 46 11.12 3.43 -11.40
C LEU A 46 9.92 3.13 -12.31
N PHE A 47 8.70 3.15 -11.77
CA PHE A 47 7.48 2.88 -12.52
C PHE A 47 7.25 3.90 -13.65
N THR A 48 7.53 5.18 -13.39
CA THR A 48 7.30 6.28 -14.33
C THR A 48 8.47 6.48 -15.31
N HIS A 49 9.70 6.10 -14.95
CA HIS A 49 10.88 6.49 -15.71
C HIS A 49 11.82 5.36 -16.14
N ALA A 50 11.80 4.20 -15.47
CA ALA A 50 12.73 3.11 -15.80
C ALA A 50 12.21 2.27 -16.98
N ASN A 51 12.98 2.25 -18.06
CA ASN A 51 12.73 1.39 -19.23
C ASN A 51 13.44 0.03 -19.16
N PHE A 52 14.25 -0.20 -18.11
CA PHE A 52 15.01 -1.44 -17.88
C PHE A 52 15.86 -1.90 -19.09
N SER A 53 16.42 -0.94 -19.84
CA SER A 53 17.16 -1.22 -21.09
C SER A 53 16.32 -1.92 -22.17
N GLY A 54 15.00 -1.74 -22.12
CA GLY A 54 14.05 -2.33 -23.05
C GLY A 54 13.70 -1.43 -24.23
N ASN A 55 12.47 -1.59 -24.74
CA ASN A 55 11.94 -0.96 -25.95
C ASN A 55 11.60 0.55 -25.82
N GLY A 56 12.12 1.23 -24.80
CA GLY A 56 11.85 2.65 -24.53
C GLY A 56 10.52 2.93 -23.81
N GLN A 57 9.67 1.92 -23.59
CA GLN A 57 8.48 2.06 -22.75
C GLN A 57 8.82 1.93 -21.26
N VAL A 58 7.96 2.48 -20.42
CA VAL A 58 7.99 2.38 -18.95
C VAL A 58 6.70 1.74 -18.45
N CYS A 59 6.61 1.38 -17.18
CA CYS A 59 5.39 0.75 -16.62
C CYS A 59 4.16 1.66 -16.84
N GLU A 60 4.32 2.96 -16.61
CA GLU A 60 3.27 3.96 -16.80
C GLU A 60 2.84 4.15 -18.26
N SER A 61 3.63 3.69 -19.25
CA SER A 61 3.22 3.70 -20.65
C SER A 61 1.96 2.86 -20.91
N CYS A 62 1.69 1.86 -20.06
CA CYS A 62 0.46 1.06 -20.13
C CYS A 62 -0.42 1.21 -18.88
N HIS A 63 0.19 1.25 -17.70
CA HIS A 63 -0.51 1.44 -16.44
C HIS A 63 -0.64 2.94 -16.12
N LEU A 64 -1.57 3.57 -16.83
CA LEU A 64 -1.81 5.01 -16.81
C LEU A 64 -2.09 5.54 -15.39
N HIS A 65 -1.88 6.85 -15.20
CA HIS A 65 -2.18 7.56 -13.95
C HIS A 65 -1.51 6.92 -12.71
N GLY A 66 -0.23 6.55 -12.84
CA GLY A 66 0.49 5.84 -11.77
C GLY A 66 -0.11 4.46 -11.44
N GLY A 67 -0.78 3.81 -12.39
CA GLY A 67 -1.46 2.53 -12.19
C GLY A 67 -2.78 2.59 -11.41
N VAL A 68 -3.30 3.80 -11.16
CA VAL A 68 -4.62 4.00 -10.56
C VAL A 68 -5.69 4.08 -11.65
N GLY A 69 -6.58 3.08 -11.65
CA GLY A 69 -7.63 2.96 -12.66
C GLY A 69 -7.18 2.13 -13.87
N PRO A 70 -8.08 1.91 -14.84
CA PRO A 70 -7.79 1.06 -15.99
C PRO A 70 -6.62 1.60 -16.82
N GLY A 71 -5.66 0.73 -17.13
CA GLY A 71 -4.61 1.03 -18.09
C GLY A 71 -5.03 0.70 -19.53
N GLN A 72 -4.11 0.91 -20.46
CA GLN A 72 -4.28 0.57 -21.87
C GLN A 72 -2.97 0.08 -22.49
N ARG A 73 -3.04 -1.01 -23.24
CA ARG A 73 -1.92 -1.54 -24.03
C ARG A 73 -1.72 -0.77 -25.34
N PRO A 74 -0.57 -0.90 -26.02
CA PRO A 74 -0.34 -0.29 -27.33
C PRO A 74 -1.34 -0.72 -28.43
N ASP A 75 -1.96 -1.90 -28.29
CA ASP A 75 -3.01 -2.40 -29.18
C ASP A 75 -4.42 -1.87 -28.82
N GLY A 76 -4.51 -0.88 -27.93
CA GLY A 76 -5.76 -0.23 -27.51
C GLY A 76 -6.58 -1.02 -26.48
N LYS A 77 -6.20 -2.27 -26.17
CA LYS A 77 -6.92 -3.09 -25.19
C LYS A 77 -6.71 -2.57 -23.78
N SER A 78 -7.81 -2.39 -23.05
CA SER A 78 -7.76 -2.00 -21.64
C SER A 78 -7.14 -3.13 -20.79
N ILE A 79 -6.39 -2.73 -19.76
CA ILE A 79 -5.85 -3.62 -18.74
C ILE A 79 -6.33 -3.18 -17.36
N PRO A 80 -6.42 -4.10 -16.39
CA PRO A 80 -6.86 -3.76 -15.03
C PRO A 80 -5.97 -2.69 -14.38
N SER A 81 -6.58 -1.98 -13.44
CA SER A 81 -5.92 -1.16 -12.43
C SER A 81 -4.97 -1.99 -11.58
N LEU A 82 -3.95 -1.33 -11.05
CA LEU A 82 -3.05 -1.92 -10.06
C LEU A 82 -3.55 -1.73 -8.62
N SER A 83 -4.67 -1.02 -8.42
CA SER A 83 -5.22 -0.65 -7.11
C SER A 83 -5.67 -1.80 -6.22
N ASN A 84 -5.68 -3.04 -6.72
CA ASN A 84 -5.88 -4.23 -5.89
C ASN A 84 -4.84 -5.32 -6.17
N ALA A 85 -3.78 -5.03 -6.92
CA ALA A 85 -2.83 -6.05 -7.37
C ALA A 85 -2.24 -6.81 -6.17
N ALA A 86 -1.67 -6.13 -5.18
CA ALA A 86 -1.08 -6.79 -4.02
C ALA A 86 -2.08 -7.58 -3.16
N ALA A 87 -3.37 -7.28 -3.23
CA ALA A 87 -4.40 -8.04 -2.52
C ALA A 87 -4.74 -9.37 -3.19
N VAL A 88 -4.56 -9.48 -4.51
CA VAL A 88 -4.96 -10.66 -5.30
C VAL A 88 -3.81 -11.59 -5.70
N PHE A 89 -2.57 -11.18 -5.46
CA PHE A 89 -1.38 -12.05 -5.56
C PHE A 89 -1.05 -12.67 -4.19
N PRO A 90 -0.44 -13.88 -4.14
CA PRO A 90 -0.11 -14.75 -5.27
C PRO A 90 -1.36 -15.34 -5.93
N ARG A 91 -1.22 -15.74 -7.21
CA ARG A 91 -2.33 -16.33 -7.97
C ARG A 91 -1.86 -17.35 -8.99
N TYR A 92 -2.71 -18.33 -9.27
CA TYR A 92 -2.50 -19.26 -10.37
C TYR A 92 -2.71 -18.56 -11.72
N LYS A 93 -1.75 -18.70 -12.64
CA LYS A 93 -1.84 -18.23 -14.02
C LYS A 93 -2.02 -19.42 -14.94
N ALA A 94 -3.26 -19.68 -15.35
CA ALA A 94 -3.63 -20.85 -16.14
C ALA A 94 -2.84 -20.96 -17.45
N ASN A 95 -2.57 -19.84 -18.14
CA ASN A 95 -1.80 -19.83 -19.38
C ASN A 95 -0.31 -20.19 -19.19
N ALA A 96 0.21 -20.06 -17.97
CA ALA A 96 1.59 -20.40 -17.61
C ALA A 96 1.68 -21.70 -16.79
N GLY A 97 0.54 -22.31 -16.41
CA GLY A 97 0.49 -23.55 -15.64
C GLY A 97 1.10 -23.48 -14.24
N GLN A 98 1.22 -22.28 -13.65
CA GLN A 98 1.98 -22.09 -12.41
C GLN A 98 1.44 -20.92 -11.56
N VAL A 99 1.83 -20.89 -10.29
CA VAL A 99 1.51 -19.79 -9.35
C VAL A 99 2.53 -18.67 -9.51
N PHE A 100 2.05 -17.44 -9.62
CA PHE A 100 2.87 -16.24 -9.65
C PHE A 100 2.69 -15.44 -8.37
N THR A 101 3.80 -14.94 -7.82
CA THR A 101 3.83 -13.84 -6.86
C THR A 101 3.66 -12.50 -7.57
N LEU A 102 3.49 -11.42 -6.79
CA LEU A 102 3.50 -10.07 -7.34
C LEU A 102 4.85 -9.75 -8.02
N GLN A 103 5.96 -10.19 -7.43
CA GLN A 103 7.30 -9.99 -8.00
C GLN A 103 7.48 -10.73 -9.33
N ASP A 104 6.95 -11.95 -9.47
CA ASP A 104 6.97 -12.68 -10.74
C ASP A 104 6.20 -11.92 -11.82
N GLN A 105 5.06 -11.33 -11.45
CA GLN A 105 4.28 -10.52 -12.38
C GLN A 105 5.03 -9.24 -12.80
N ILE A 106 5.66 -8.53 -11.86
CA ILE A 106 6.46 -7.32 -12.16
C ILE A 106 7.61 -7.68 -13.11
N ARG A 107 8.41 -8.69 -12.77
CA ARG A 107 9.52 -9.16 -13.61
C ARG A 107 9.03 -9.62 -14.99
N GLY A 108 7.91 -10.32 -15.05
CA GLY A 108 7.29 -10.75 -16.30
C GLY A 108 6.85 -9.56 -17.18
N CYS A 109 6.31 -8.50 -16.59
CA CYS A 109 6.01 -7.27 -17.31
C CYS A 109 7.28 -6.63 -17.87
N VAL A 110 8.34 -6.49 -17.07
CA VAL A 110 9.61 -5.92 -17.54
C VAL A 110 10.19 -6.74 -18.71
N GLY A 111 10.24 -8.06 -18.57
CA GLY A 111 10.84 -8.93 -19.59
C GLY A 111 10.00 -9.07 -20.87
N MET A 112 8.66 -9.13 -20.77
CA MET A 112 7.81 -9.39 -21.93
C MET A 112 7.18 -8.13 -22.52
N ALA A 113 6.70 -7.19 -21.69
CA ALA A 113 6.00 -6.00 -22.15
C ALA A 113 6.97 -4.87 -22.48
N LEU A 114 7.93 -4.60 -21.58
CA LEU A 114 8.97 -3.59 -21.83
C LEU A 114 10.14 -4.14 -22.66
N GLN A 115 10.23 -5.47 -22.82
CA GLN A 115 11.35 -6.14 -23.50
C GLN A 115 12.71 -5.76 -22.90
N GLY A 116 12.73 -5.46 -21.60
CA GLY A 116 13.91 -5.05 -20.85
C GLY A 116 14.52 -6.19 -20.04
N LYS A 117 15.54 -5.87 -19.25
CA LYS A 117 16.18 -6.78 -18.30
C LYS A 117 15.42 -6.74 -16.96
N PRO A 118 14.75 -7.83 -16.54
CA PRO A 118 14.04 -7.85 -15.27
C PRO A 118 14.99 -7.62 -14.08
N PRO A 119 14.59 -6.80 -13.07
CA PRO A 119 15.37 -6.64 -11.86
C PRO A 119 15.52 -7.98 -11.13
N ALA A 120 16.63 -8.20 -10.44
CA ALA A 120 16.93 -9.46 -9.74
C ALA A 120 15.98 -9.69 -8.54
N TYR A 121 15.74 -10.94 -8.17
CA TYR A 121 15.00 -11.23 -6.95
C TYR A 121 15.80 -10.72 -5.75
N GLY A 122 15.11 -10.06 -4.81
CA GLY A 122 15.76 -9.42 -3.66
C GLY A 122 16.55 -8.16 -3.98
N SER A 123 16.53 -7.63 -5.22
CA SER A 123 17.14 -6.33 -5.49
C SER A 123 16.30 -5.20 -4.91
N ASP A 124 16.97 -4.07 -4.61
CA ASP A 124 16.30 -2.85 -4.14
C ASP A 124 15.28 -2.36 -5.17
N GLU A 125 15.59 -2.45 -6.47
CA GLU A 125 14.66 -2.06 -7.55
C GLU A 125 13.36 -2.88 -7.53
N LEU A 126 13.46 -4.21 -7.44
CA LEU A 126 12.27 -5.07 -7.41
C LEU A 126 11.50 -4.87 -6.11
N THR A 127 12.20 -4.66 -5.00
CA THR A 127 11.60 -4.34 -3.71
C THR A 127 10.83 -3.03 -3.79
N ALA A 128 11.43 -1.97 -4.30
CA ALA A 128 10.81 -0.66 -4.45
C ALA A 128 9.56 -0.71 -5.34
N LEU A 129 9.64 -1.35 -6.51
CA LEU A 129 8.48 -1.58 -7.38
C LEU A 129 7.36 -2.36 -6.67
N THR A 130 7.72 -3.40 -5.92
CA THR A 130 6.75 -4.20 -5.16
C THR A 130 6.06 -3.37 -4.08
N VAL A 131 6.83 -2.55 -3.34
CA VAL A 131 6.30 -1.65 -2.31
C VAL A 131 5.37 -0.61 -2.94
N TYR A 132 5.77 0.00 -4.05
CA TYR A 132 4.92 0.98 -4.74
C TYR A 132 3.59 0.34 -5.18
N VAL A 133 3.61 -0.79 -5.88
CA VAL A 133 2.36 -1.47 -6.30
C VAL A 133 1.53 -1.92 -5.09
N THR A 134 2.16 -2.32 -3.99
CA THR A 134 1.47 -2.67 -2.74
C THR A 134 0.80 -1.46 -2.10
N SER A 135 1.44 -0.29 -2.13
CA SER A 135 0.88 0.97 -1.62
C SER A 135 -0.43 1.35 -2.34
N LEU A 136 -0.56 1.02 -3.63
CA LEU A 136 -1.78 1.26 -4.41
C LEU A 136 -2.98 0.43 -3.93
N ALA A 137 -2.72 -0.67 -3.22
CA ALA A 137 -3.72 -1.58 -2.68
C ALA A 137 -4.00 -1.37 -1.18
N GLN A 138 -3.48 -0.30 -0.57
CA GLN A 138 -3.69 -0.02 0.85
C GLN A 138 -5.19 0.04 1.20
N GLY A 139 -5.57 -0.65 2.27
CA GLY A 139 -6.97 -0.73 2.73
C GLY A 139 -7.85 -1.74 1.95
N LYS A 140 -7.32 -2.44 0.94
CA LYS A 140 -8.01 -3.58 0.33
C LYS A 140 -7.86 -4.83 1.20
N SER A 141 -8.94 -5.60 1.33
CA SER A 141 -8.86 -6.94 1.94
C SER A 141 -8.05 -7.88 1.06
N ILE A 142 -7.23 -8.73 1.68
CA ILE A 142 -6.54 -9.82 0.97
C ILE A 142 -7.60 -10.74 0.35
N ASP A 143 -7.46 -10.99 -0.95
CA ASP A 143 -8.33 -11.84 -1.77
C ASP A 143 -7.45 -12.67 -2.72
N MET A 144 -6.64 -13.56 -2.14
CA MET A 144 -5.64 -14.34 -2.87
C MET A 144 -6.27 -15.14 -4.03
N GLY A 145 -5.78 -14.93 -5.25
CA GLY A 145 -6.36 -15.53 -6.45
C GLY A 145 -7.59 -14.79 -7.01
N GLY A 146 -7.99 -13.69 -6.39
CA GLY A 146 -9.08 -12.81 -6.79
C GLY A 146 -8.89 -12.15 -8.15
N LYS A 147 -9.94 -11.46 -8.60
CA LYS A 147 -9.95 -10.78 -9.90
C LYS A 147 -9.27 -9.40 -9.80
N PRO A 148 -8.31 -9.07 -10.69
CA PRO A 148 -7.83 -7.70 -10.84
C PRO A 148 -8.99 -6.79 -11.24
N GLN A 149 -8.99 -5.57 -10.71
CA GLN A 149 -10.05 -4.57 -10.92
C GLN A 149 -9.75 -3.65 -12.09
#